data_AF-A0A9W4I363-F1
#
_entry.id   AF-A0A9W4I363-F1
#
_cell.length_a   1.000
_cell.length_b   1.000
_cell.length_c   1.000
_cell.angle_alpha   90.00
_cell.angle_beta   90.00
_cell.angle_gamma   90.00
#
_symmetry.space_group_name_H-M   'P 1'
#
loop_
_entity.id
_entity.type
_entity.pdbx_description
1 polymer ?
#
loop_
_entity_poly.entity_id
_entity_poly.type
_entity_poly.pdbx_seq_one_letter_code
_entity_poly.pdbx_strand_id
1 'polypeptide(L)'
;MTGESFFCISYDKKQDQDDMYLLSITEQLGPLPDELFKHWKNSSLYFTPERKLFNCPLGGGPPGKELLMLEQSSMEEHFNQLAPDISDEEATKVKALIRWILQYDPAKRPSPAEMLADPWFCEIDVGGDTS
;
A
#
# COMPACT_ATOMS: atom_id res chain seq x y z
N MET A 1 40.59 22.28 5.59
CA MET A 1 39.62 22.30 4.48
C MET A 1 39.91 21.09 3.62
N THR A 2 39.01 20.09 3.63
CA THR A 2 38.82 18.98 2.67
C THR A 2 37.86 17.99 3.35
N GLY A 3 36.83 17.41 2.73
CA GLY A 3 36.52 17.29 1.32
C GLY A 3 35.04 17.52 1.02
N GLU A 4 34.81 17.61 -0.28
CA GLU A 4 33.56 17.97 -0.94
C GLU A 4 32.44 16.94 -0.74
N SER A 5 31.21 17.41 -0.89
CA SER A 5 29.94 16.70 -0.68
C SER A 5 29.93 15.29 -1.30
N PHE A 6 29.66 14.28 -0.47
CA PHE A 6 29.63 12.85 -0.80
C PHE A 6 28.36 12.41 -1.55
N PHE A 7 27.75 13.30 -2.35
CA PHE A 7 26.38 13.24 -2.88
C PHE A 7 25.30 13.57 -1.83
N CYS A 8 24.87 14.83 -1.82
CA CYS A 8 23.45 15.10 -1.67
C CYS A 8 22.93 15.21 -3.10
N ILE A 9 22.46 14.10 -3.65
CA ILE A 9 21.59 14.18 -4.83
C ILE A 9 20.44 15.06 -4.34
N SER A 10 20.26 16.21 -4.98
CA SER A 10 19.08 17.04 -4.76
C SER A 10 17.88 16.25 -5.28
N TYR A 11 17.48 15.26 -4.50
CA TYR A 11 16.23 14.57 -4.64
C TYR A 11 15.15 15.65 -4.61
N ASP A 12 14.36 15.70 -5.67
CA ASP A 12 13.15 16.49 -5.62
C ASP A 12 12.25 15.81 -4.57
N LYS A 13 12.31 16.33 -3.34
CA LYS A 13 11.68 15.73 -2.15
C LYS A 13 10.22 15.33 -2.41
N LYS A 14 9.54 16.04 -3.32
CA LYS A 14 8.16 15.76 -3.69
C LYS A 14 8.02 14.51 -4.56
N GLN A 15 8.88 14.33 -5.56
CA GLN A 15 8.83 13.17 -6.45
C GLN A 15 9.21 11.89 -5.70
N ASP A 16 10.21 11.98 -4.81
CA ASP A 16 10.56 10.90 -3.89
C ASP A 16 9.39 10.51 -2.98
N GLN A 17 8.65 11.51 -2.51
CA GLN A 17 7.51 11.28 -1.62
C GLN A 17 6.36 10.56 -2.33
N ASP A 18 6.05 10.94 -3.58
CA ASP A 18 5.04 10.24 -4.40
C ASP A 18 5.44 8.78 -4.67
N ASP A 19 6.72 8.53 -4.97
CA ASP A 19 7.25 7.17 -5.17
C ASP A 19 7.16 6.34 -3.88
N MET A 20 7.46 6.93 -2.72
CA MET A 20 7.29 6.26 -1.41
C MET A 20 5.82 5.91 -1.12
N TYR A 21 4.87 6.78 -1.49
CA TYR A 21 3.45 6.46 -1.38
C TYR A 21 3.03 5.34 -2.34
N LEU A 22 3.52 5.35 -3.57
CA LEU A 22 3.22 4.28 -4.53
C LEU A 22 3.78 2.93 -4.06
N LEU A 23 4.97 2.91 -3.47
CA LEU A 23 5.54 1.70 -2.87
C LEU A 23 4.68 1.18 -1.71
N SER A 24 4.31 2.04 -0.77
CA SER A 24 3.51 1.63 0.39
C SER A 24 2.12 1.11 -0.01
N ILE A 25 1.46 1.74 -0.98
CA ILE A 25 0.16 1.22 -1.45
C ILE A 25 0.33 -0.13 -2.17
N THR A 26 1.42 -0.34 -2.91
CA THR A 26 1.64 -1.63 -3.59
C THR A 26 2.00 -2.75 -2.65
N GLU A 27 2.71 -2.43 -1.56
CA GLU A 27 2.99 -3.39 -0.50
C GLU A 27 1.69 -3.87 0.16
N GLN A 28 0.76 -2.95 0.44
CA GLN A 28 -0.49 -3.28 1.13
C GLN A 28 -1.54 -3.90 0.19
N LEU A 29 -1.71 -3.34 -1.00
CA LEU A 29 -2.80 -3.70 -1.91
C LEU A 29 -2.38 -4.71 -2.99
N GLY A 30 -1.09 -4.99 -3.13
CA GLY A 30 -0.54 -5.81 -4.19
C GLY A 30 -0.11 -4.99 -5.41
N PRO A 31 0.19 -5.65 -6.55
CA PRO A 31 0.77 -4.96 -7.70
C PRO A 31 -0.19 -3.93 -8.31
N LEU A 32 0.36 -2.77 -8.70
CA LEU A 32 -0.35 -1.80 -9.51
C LEU A 32 -0.81 -2.44 -10.84
N PRO A 33 -2.06 -2.17 -11.28
CA PRO A 33 -2.51 -2.52 -12.62
C PRO A 33 -1.60 -1.94 -13.70
N ASP A 34 -1.44 -2.68 -14.79
CA ASP A 34 -0.56 -2.35 -15.95
C ASP A 34 -0.73 -0.91 -16.43
N GLU A 35 -1.98 -0.49 -16.55
CA GLU A 35 -2.36 0.83 -17.02
C GLU A 35 -1.92 1.95 -16.06
N LEU A 36 -1.86 1.71 -14.76
CA LEU A 36 -1.35 2.68 -13.79
C LEU A 36 0.18 2.60 -13.68
N PHE A 37 0.72 1.39 -13.69
CA PHE A 37 2.16 1.15 -13.56
C PHE A 37 2.95 1.80 -14.70
N LYS A 38 2.45 1.77 -15.94
CA LYS A 38 3.11 2.42 -17.10
C LYS A 38 3.28 3.93 -16.95
N HIS A 39 2.45 4.58 -16.13
CA HIS A 39 2.53 6.02 -15.88
C HIS A 39 3.53 6.38 -14.78
N TRP A 40 3.99 5.39 -14.00
CA TRP A 40 5.00 5.58 -12.98
C TRP A 40 6.40 5.62 -13.59
N LYS A 41 6.87 6.83 -13.90
CA LYS A 41 8.14 7.08 -14.61
C LYS A 41 9.37 6.49 -13.93
N ASN A 42 9.36 6.44 -12.61
CA ASN A 42 10.48 5.99 -11.79
C ASN A 42 10.35 4.53 -11.34
N SER A 43 9.32 3.80 -11.79
CA SER A 43 9.07 2.41 -11.38
C SER A 43 10.27 1.48 -11.58
N SER A 44 11.09 1.71 -12.60
CA SER A 44 12.31 0.92 -12.87
C SER A 44 13.40 1.04 -11.81
N LEU A 45 13.34 2.05 -10.94
CA LEU A 45 14.25 2.18 -9.78
C LEU A 45 13.94 1.16 -8.69
N TYR A 46 12.70 0.65 -8.66
CA TYR A 46 12.18 -0.19 -7.59
C TYR A 46 11.74 -1.57 -8.07
N PHE A 47 11.37 -1.73 -9.34
CA PHE A 47 10.81 -2.96 -9.88
C PHE A 47 11.60 -3.49 -11.07
N THR A 48 11.84 -4.81 -11.07
CA THR A 48 12.43 -5.49 -12.23
C THR A 48 11.45 -5.43 -13.41
N PRO A 49 11.88 -5.71 -14.64
CA PRO A 49 10.98 -5.82 -15.79
C PRO A 49 9.81 -6.80 -15.56
N GLU A 50 9.99 -7.81 -14.71
CA GLU A 50 8.98 -8.80 -14.31
C GLU A 50 8.07 -8.31 -13.15
N ARG A 51 8.14 -7.02 -12.79
CA ARG A 51 7.40 -6.39 -11.67
C ARG A 51 7.69 -6.97 -10.30
N LYS A 52 8.91 -7.48 -10.09
CA LYS A 52 9.37 -7.87 -8.76
C LYS A 52 10.04 -6.69 -8.09
N LEU A 53 9.59 -6.36 -6.88
CA LEU A 53 10.19 -5.31 -6.08
C LEU A 53 11.62 -5.69 -5.69
N PHE A 54 12.55 -4.77 -5.92
CA PHE A 54 13.94 -4.91 -5.53
C PHE A 54 14.42 -3.63 -4.85
N ASN A 55 15.06 -3.77 -3.70
CA ASN A 55 15.82 -2.69 -3.07
C ASN A 55 15.02 -1.41 -2.70
N CYS A 56 13.97 -1.55 -1.88
CA CYS A 56 13.14 -0.40 -1.42
C CYS A 56 13.90 0.78 -0.78
N PRO A 57 14.99 0.62 0.00
CA PRO A 57 15.62 1.79 0.62
C PRO A 57 16.77 2.42 -0.18
N LEU A 58 17.28 1.79 -1.25
CA LEU A 58 18.54 2.22 -1.88
C LEU A 58 18.45 2.47 -3.39
N GLY A 59 17.24 2.57 -3.98
CA GLY A 59 17.04 3.07 -5.35
C GLY A 59 17.66 2.21 -6.46
N GLY A 60 17.67 0.90 -6.28
CA GLY A 60 18.29 -0.05 -7.20
C GLY A 60 19.83 -0.08 -7.11
N GLY A 61 20.40 -1.28 -6.99
CA GLY A 61 21.85 -1.46 -7.03
C GLY A 61 22.41 -1.37 -8.46
N PRO A 62 23.72 -1.09 -8.63
CA PRO A 62 24.34 -1.16 -9.95
C PRO A 62 24.15 -2.55 -10.59
N PRO A 63 24.07 -2.63 -11.92
CA PRO A 63 23.84 -3.89 -12.64
C PRO A 63 24.92 -4.92 -12.27
N GLY A 64 24.49 -6.11 -11.84
CA GLY A 64 25.38 -7.22 -11.49
C GLY A 64 25.56 -7.49 -9.98
N LYS A 65 24.91 -6.72 -9.09
CA LYS A 65 24.80 -7.08 -7.67
C LYS A 65 23.51 -7.85 -7.38
N GLU A 66 23.61 -8.83 -6.48
CA GLU A 66 22.47 -9.59 -5.97
C GLU A 66 21.49 -8.63 -5.28
N LEU A 67 20.27 -8.60 -5.81
CA LEU A 67 19.21 -7.72 -5.33
C LEU A 67 18.52 -8.37 -4.14
N LEU A 68 18.40 -7.64 -3.02
CA LEU A 68 17.59 -8.11 -1.90
C LEU A 68 16.11 -8.05 -2.29
N MET A 69 15.52 -9.24 -2.45
CA MET A 69 14.08 -9.41 -2.61
C MET A 69 13.45 -9.22 -1.23
N LEU A 70 12.48 -8.31 -1.13
CA LEU A 70 11.71 -8.12 0.09
C LEU A 70 10.40 -8.91 -0.01
N GLU A 71 10.08 -9.67 1.03
CA GLU A 71 8.76 -10.28 1.18
C GLU A 71 7.74 -9.16 1.49
N GLN A 72 6.71 -9.05 0.66
CA GLN A 72 5.60 -8.12 0.90
C GLN A 72 4.52 -8.88 1.66
N SER A 73 4.12 -8.35 2.82
CA SER A 73 2.96 -8.84 3.56
C SER A 73 1.71 -8.11 3.09
N SER A 74 0.63 -8.85 2.85
CA SER A 74 -0.67 -8.30 2.46
C SER A 74 -1.28 -7.39 3.53
N MET A 75 -2.23 -6.55 3.14
CA MET A 75 -3.02 -5.75 4.07
C MET A 75 -3.74 -6.62 5.11
N GLU A 76 -4.27 -7.78 4.71
CA GLU A 76 -4.95 -8.70 5.60
C GLU A 76 -4.01 -9.33 6.63
N GLU A 77 -2.77 -9.65 6.25
CA GLU A 77 -1.74 -10.14 7.18
C GLU A 77 -1.33 -9.06 8.17
N HIS A 78 -1.10 -7.83 7.70
CA HIS A 78 -0.84 -6.68 8.58
C HIS A 78 -2.00 -6.44 9.56
N PHE A 79 -3.24 -6.53 9.09
CA PHE A 79 -4.42 -6.40 9.93
C PHE A 79 -4.44 -7.46 11.05
N ASN A 80 -4.16 -8.73 10.71
CA ASN A 80 -4.13 -9.81 11.70
C ASN A 80 -2.99 -9.63 12.72
N GLN A 81 -1.83 -9.12 12.29
CA GLN A 81 -0.69 -8.88 13.18
C GLN A 81 -0.97 -7.80 14.24
N LEU A 82 -1.81 -6.82 13.93
CA LEU A 82 -2.23 -5.80 14.89
C LEU A 82 -3.15 -6.36 15.98
N ALA A 83 -3.70 -7.56 15.79
CA ALA A 83 -4.58 -8.26 16.71
C ALA A 83 -5.66 -7.35 17.33
N PRO A 84 -6.53 -6.74 16.50
CA PRO A 84 -7.60 -5.88 16.99
C PRO A 84 -8.56 -6.66 17.89
N ASP A 85 -9.14 -5.98 18.88
CA ASP A 85 -10.11 -6.53 19.83
C ASP A 85 -11.50 -6.66 19.18
N ILE A 86 -11.60 -7.55 18.20
CA ILE A 86 -12.82 -7.89 17.45
C ILE A 86 -12.84 -9.40 17.20
N SER A 87 -14.01 -9.97 16.93
CA SER A 87 -14.10 -11.40 16.59
C SER A 87 -13.53 -11.69 15.20
N ASP A 88 -13.18 -12.96 14.94
CA ASP A 88 -12.70 -13.39 13.62
C ASP A 88 -13.74 -13.16 12.51
N GLU A 89 -15.03 -13.28 12.83
CA GLU A 89 -16.13 -13.00 11.91
C GLU A 89 -16.19 -11.51 11.56
N GLU A 90 -16.08 -10.63 12.57
CA GLU A 90 -16.06 -9.19 12.36
C GLU A 90 -14.80 -8.78 11.58
N ALA A 91 -13.62 -9.28 11.97
CA ALA A 91 -12.36 -9.03 11.26
C ALA A 91 -12.45 -9.40 9.78
N THR A 92 -13.14 -10.49 9.45
CA THR A 92 -13.37 -10.91 8.07
C THR A 92 -14.19 -9.89 7.29
N LYS A 93 -15.26 -9.35 7.89
CA LYS A 93 -16.09 -8.30 7.28
C LYS A 93 -15.30 -7.00 7.10
N VAL A 94 -14.57 -6.55 8.12
CA VAL A 94 -13.76 -5.33 8.06
C VAL A 94 -12.68 -5.40 6.99
N LYS A 95 -11.93 -6.52 6.92
CA LYS A 95 -10.90 -6.71 5.88
C LYS A 95 -11.52 -6.66 4.48
N ALA A 96 -12.65 -7.32 4.27
CA ALA A 96 -13.36 -7.29 2.99
C ALA A 96 -13.81 -5.87 2.61
N LEU A 97 -14.34 -5.11 3.58
CA LEU A 97 -14.76 -3.72 3.39
C LEU A 97 -13.57 -2.80 3.05
N ILE A 98 -12.47 -2.87 3.80
CA ILE A 98 -11.24 -2.11 3.52
C ILE A 98 -10.75 -2.41 2.10
N ARG A 99 -10.74 -3.69 1.72
CA ARG A 99 -10.34 -4.13 0.37
C ARG A 99 -11.26 -3.58 -0.73
N TRP A 100 -12.55 -3.46 -0.45
CA TRP A 100 -13.52 -2.89 -1.38
C TRP A 100 -13.36 -1.37 -1.54
N ILE A 101 -13.09 -0.66 -0.45
CA ILE A 101 -12.84 0.79 -0.46
C ILE A 101 -11.53 1.13 -1.19
N LEU A 102 -10.48 0.35 -0.95
CA LEU A 102 -9.13 0.62 -1.46
C LEU A 102 -8.86 0.04 -2.85
N GLN A 103 -9.88 -0.09 -3.70
CA GLN A 103 -9.66 -0.51 -5.09
C GLN A 103 -8.82 0.51 -5.87
N TYR A 104 -7.87 0.02 -6.66
CA TYR A 104 -7.04 0.86 -7.54
C TYR A 104 -7.88 1.64 -8.55
N ASP A 105 -8.87 0.98 -9.14
CA ASP A 105 -9.83 1.59 -10.06
C ASP A 105 -10.90 2.35 -9.26
N PRO A 106 -10.97 3.69 -9.36
CA PRO A 106 -11.94 4.48 -8.63
C PRO A 106 -13.38 4.12 -8.98
N ALA A 107 -13.65 3.66 -10.21
CA ALA A 107 -15.00 3.29 -10.65
C ALA A 107 -15.50 1.99 -10.00
N LYS A 108 -14.61 1.20 -9.41
CA LYS A 108 -14.94 -0.04 -8.68
C LYS A 108 -15.09 0.17 -7.17
N ARG A 109 -14.82 1.37 -6.68
CA ARG A 109 -14.98 1.70 -5.25
C ARG A 109 -16.46 1.83 -4.92
N PRO A 110 -16.87 1.48 -3.68
CA PRO A 110 -18.21 1.77 -3.20
C PRO A 110 -18.47 3.28 -3.19
N SER A 111 -19.69 3.66 -3.51
CA SER A 111 -20.21 4.97 -3.12
C SER A 111 -20.38 5.04 -1.59
N PRO A 112 -20.45 6.25 -1.00
CA PRO A 112 -20.71 6.40 0.43
C PRO A 112 -21.99 5.70 0.89
N ALA A 113 -23.06 5.72 0.06
CA ALA A 113 -24.33 5.06 0.39
C ALA A 113 -24.20 3.53 0.40
N GLU A 114 -23.48 2.95 -0.56
CA GLU A 114 -23.20 1.51 -0.60
C GLU A 114 -22.30 1.06 0.55
N MET A 115 -21.29 1.87 0.89
CA MET A 115 -20.40 1.61 2.02
C MET A 115 -21.17 1.58 3.35
N LEU A 116 -22.07 2.55 3.58
CA LEU A 116 -22.89 2.59 4.81
C LEU A 116 -23.93 1.46 4.88
N ALA A 117 -24.28 0.85 3.76
CA ALA A 117 -25.15 -0.31 3.70
C ALA A 117 -24.40 -1.65 3.93
N ASP A 118 -23.07 -1.62 4.10
CA ASP A 118 -22.29 -2.82 4.41
C ASP A 118 -22.72 -3.43 5.75
N PRO A 119 -22.79 -4.78 5.87
CA PRO A 119 -23.18 -5.44 7.11
C PRO A 119 -22.38 -5.01 8.33
N TRP A 120 -21.09 -4.68 8.17
CA TRP A 120 -20.28 -4.22 9.30
C TRP A 120 -20.84 -2.94 9.93
N PHE A 121 -21.29 -1.97 9.12
CA PHE A 121 -21.91 -0.74 9.64
C PHE A 121 -23.33 -0.97 10.19
N CYS A 122 -24.09 -1.89 9.59
CA CYS A 122 -25.47 -2.16 10.00
C CYS A 122 -25.58 -2.98 11.30
N GLU A 123 -24.55 -3.76 11.61
CA GLU A 123 -24.47 -4.58 12.83
C GLU A 123 -23.89 -3.83 14.03
N ILE A 124 -23.41 -2.59 13.84
CA ILE A 124 -23.01 -1.74 14.96
C ILE A 124 -24.24 -1.48 15.80
N ASP A 125 -24.30 -2.12 16.96
CA ASP A 125 -25.29 -1.80 17.98
C ASP A 125 -24.97 -0.37 18.44
N VAL A 126 -25.69 0.61 17.88
CA VAL A 126 -25.64 1.99 18.35
C VAL A 126 -26.30 1.94 19.71
N GLY A 127 -25.49 1.66 20.74
CA GLY A 127 -25.91 1.44 22.11
C GLY A 127 -27.11 2.30 22.42
N GLY A 128 -28.28 1.68 22.37
CA GLY A 128 -29.49 2.34 22.77
C GLY A 128 -29.27 2.66 24.23
N ASP A 129 -29.07 3.93 24.55
CA ASP A 129 -29.30 4.46 25.89
C ASP A 129 -30.78 4.15 26.21
N THR A 130 -31.05 2.93 26.66
CA THR A 130 -32.29 2.59 27.32
C THR A 130 -32.25 3.30 28.67
N SER A 131 -33.04 4.37 28.71
CA SER A 131 -33.50 5.20 29.82
C SER A 131 -33.31 4.68 31.24
#